data_AF-A0A3D2L0V4-F1
#
_entry.id   AF-A0A3D2L0V4-F1
#
_cell.length_a   1.000
_cell.length_b   1.000
_cell.length_c   1.000
_cell.angle_alpha   90.00
_cell.angle_beta   90.00
_cell.angle_gamma   90.00
#
_symmetry.space_group_name_H-M   'P 1'
#
loop_
_entity.id
_entity.type
_entity.pdbx_description
1 polymer ?
#
loop_
_entity_poly.entity_id
_entity_poly.type
_entity_poly.pdbx_seq_one_letter_code
_entity_poly.pdbx_strand_id
1 'polypeptide(L)'
;MSTPETRLDELGIELPEPMKPVATYVPYVISGNMLFVSGQVSASADGLIKGRLGENMELSAGQQAARFCGINLIAQCKAAIGDLSRIKRVVKLGG
;
A
#
# COMPACT_ATOMS: atom_id res chain seq x y z
N MET A 1 22.44 -1.73 -8.11
CA MET A 1 21.61 -0.54 -7.81
C MET A 1 20.49 -1.00 -6.89
N SER A 2 20.18 -0.26 -5.83
CA SER A 2 19.08 -0.62 -4.91
C SER A 2 17.74 -0.43 -5.62
N THR A 3 16.93 -1.49 -5.74
CA THR A 3 15.55 -1.43 -6.24
C THR A 3 14.57 -1.31 -5.08
N PRO A 4 13.31 -0.88 -5.32
CA PRO A 4 12.29 -0.90 -4.28
C PRO A 4 12.11 -2.29 -3.65
N GLU A 5 12.16 -3.36 -4.45
CA GLU A 5 12.09 -4.74 -3.97
C GLU A 5 13.24 -5.08 -3.02
N THR A 6 14.50 -4.81 -3.40
CA THR A 6 15.64 -5.05 -2.50
C THR A 6 15.52 -4.24 -1.20
N ARG A 7 14.97 -3.01 -1.27
CA ARG A 7 14.74 -2.19 -0.09
C ARG A 7 13.65 -2.76 0.82
N LEU A 8 12.62 -3.39 0.27
CA LEU A 8 11.59 -4.08 1.04
C LEU A 8 12.20 -5.28 1.78
N ASP A 9 13.04 -6.07 1.11
CA ASP A 9 13.75 -7.21 1.70
C ASP A 9 14.66 -6.77 2.86
N GLU A 10 15.44 -5.71 2.67
CA GLU A 10 16.30 -5.12 3.72
C GLU A 10 15.51 -4.65 4.95
N LEU A 11 14.26 -4.23 4.75
CA LEU A 11 13.37 -3.78 5.81
C LEU A 11 12.54 -4.94 6.41
N GLY A 12 12.72 -6.17 5.93
CA GLY A 12 11.95 -7.34 6.35
C GLY A 12 10.46 -7.24 6.00
N ILE A 13 10.13 -6.57 4.89
CA ILE A 13 8.75 -6.37 4.44
C ILE A 13 8.45 -7.33 3.30
N GLU A 14 7.61 -8.32 3.56
CA GLU A 14 6.99 -9.14 2.51
C GLU A 14 5.71 -8.44 2.02
N LEU A 15 5.55 -8.35 0.70
CA LEU A 15 4.34 -7.77 0.12
C LEU A 15 3.20 -8.80 0.19
N PRO A 16 2.04 -8.45 0.79
CA PRO A 16 0.91 -9.35 0.83
C PRO A 16 0.29 -9.52 -0.56
N GLU A 17 -0.48 -10.59 -0.72
CA GLU A 17 -1.40 -10.71 -1.86
C GLU A 17 -2.42 -9.55 -1.82
N PRO A 18 -2.55 -8.76 -2.89
CA PRO A 18 -3.42 -7.59 -2.88
C PRO A 18 -4.88 -7.96 -2.66
N MET A 19 -5.56 -7.17 -1.82
CA MET A 19 -6.98 -7.39 -1.53
C MET A 19 -7.83 -7.16 -2.80
N LYS A 20 -8.84 -8.02 -2.98
CA LYS A 20 -9.86 -7.86 -4.03
C LYS A 20 -10.74 -6.63 -3.72
N PRO A 21 -11.25 -5.92 -4.75
CA PRO A 21 -12.20 -4.83 -4.56
C PRO A 21 -13.42 -5.27 -3.75
N VAL A 22 -13.87 -4.41 -2.82
CA VAL A 22 -15.04 -4.69 -1.96
C VAL A 22 -16.37 -4.25 -2.59
N ALA A 23 -16.32 -3.59 -3.76
CA ALA A 23 -17.48 -3.08 -4.48
C ALA A 23 -17.16 -2.97 -5.99
N THR A 24 -18.03 -2.32 -6.76
CA THR A 24 -17.89 -2.15 -8.22
C THR A 24 -16.87 -1.05 -8.58
N TYR A 25 -15.60 -1.34 -8.37
CA TYR A 25 -14.46 -0.53 -8.82
C TYR A 25 -13.25 -1.43 -9.09
N VAL A 26 -12.23 -0.89 -9.76
CA VAL A 26 -10.99 -1.63 -10.06
C VAL A 26 -9.89 -1.26 -9.06
N PRO A 27 -8.97 -2.19 -8.72
CA PRO A 27 -7.93 -1.95 -7.72
C PRO A 27 -6.93 -0.87 -8.17
N TYR A 28 -6.74 -0.70 -9.48
CA TYR A 28 -5.94 0.36 -10.07
C TYR A 28 -6.36 0.64 -11.52
N VAL A 29 -5.96 1.81 -12.04
CA VAL A 29 -6.09 2.21 -13.45
C VAL A 29 -4.77 2.83 -13.89
N ILE A 30 -4.36 2.57 -15.13
CA ILE A 30 -3.25 3.25 -15.78
C ILE A 30 -3.84 4.22 -16.81
N SER A 31 -3.50 5.50 -16.69
CA SER A 31 -3.87 6.56 -17.64
C SER A 31 -2.62 7.27 -18.13
N GLY A 32 -2.24 7.02 -19.38
CA GLY A 32 -0.97 7.48 -19.93
C GLY A 32 0.21 6.87 -19.16
N ASN A 33 1.02 7.72 -18.53
CA ASN A 33 2.17 7.32 -17.71
C ASN A 33 1.90 7.35 -16.19
N MET A 34 0.65 7.52 -15.77
CA MET A 34 0.26 7.55 -14.36
C MET A 34 -0.49 6.28 -13.97
N LEU A 35 -0.03 5.65 -12.89
CA LEU A 35 -0.72 4.58 -12.19
C LEU A 35 -1.52 5.17 -11.03
N PHE A 36 -2.84 5.00 -11.06
CA PHE A 36 -3.74 5.37 -9.98
C PHE A 36 -4.17 4.11 -9.24
N VAL A 37 -3.93 4.06 -7.94
CA VAL A 37 -4.30 2.94 -7.08
C VAL A 37 -5.50 3.34 -6.24
N SER A 38 -6.51 2.48 -6.19
CA SER A 38 -7.69 2.68 -5.33
C SER A 38 -7.30 2.62 -3.85
N GLY A 39 -8.14 3.18 -2.97
CA GLY A 39 -7.84 3.29 -1.54
C GLY A 39 -7.43 1.96 -0.91
N GLN A 40 -6.30 1.96 -0.20
CA GLN A 40 -5.83 0.81 0.56
C GLN A 40 -5.99 1.08 2.05
N VAL A 41 -6.53 0.11 2.76
CA VAL A 41 -6.84 0.22 4.18
C VAL A 41 -5.77 -0.46 5.02
N SER A 42 -5.79 -0.16 6.32
CA SER A 42 -4.91 -0.76 7.33
C SER A 42 -5.33 -2.21 7.57
N ALA A 43 -4.79 -3.11 6.76
CA ALA A 43 -4.99 -4.56 6.85
C ALA A 43 -3.63 -5.26 6.98
N SER A 44 -3.52 -6.15 7.97
CA SER A 44 -2.42 -7.10 8.14
C SER A 44 -2.89 -8.53 7.84
N ALA A 45 -2.00 -9.51 8.00
CA ALA A 45 -2.35 -10.93 7.92
C ALA A 45 -3.43 -11.34 8.94
N ASP A 46 -3.52 -10.63 10.08
CA ASP A 46 -4.49 -10.88 11.14
C ASP A 46 -5.85 -10.17 10.90
N GLY A 47 -5.95 -9.39 9.82
CA GLY A 47 -7.17 -8.69 9.42
C GLY A 47 -7.08 -7.17 9.51
N LEU A 48 -8.25 -6.53 9.62
CA LEU A 48 -8.37 -5.07 9.61
C LEU A 48 -7.97 -4.46 10.96
N ILE A 49 -7.06 -3.50 10.93
CA ILE A 49 -6.73 -2.64 12.07
C ILE A 49 -7.74 -1.51 12.10
N LYS A 50 -8.54 -1.43 13.16
CA LYS A 50 -9.65 -0.50 13.32
C LYS A 50 -9.46 0.38 14.56
N GLY A 51 -9.97 1.60 14.51
CA GLY A 51 -9.96 2.55 15.62
C GLY A 51 -9.89 3.98 15.10
N ARG A 52 -9.91 4.94 16.03
CA ARG A 52 -9.84 6.37 15.79
C ARG A 52 -8.71 6.97 16.61
N LEU A 53 -7.74 7.55 15.91
CA LEU A 53 -6.57 8.18 16.49
C LEU A 53 -6.96 9.27 17.49
N GLY A 54 -6.40 9.21 18.70
CA GLY A 54 -6.68 10.15 19.79
C GLY A 54 -7.97 9.90 20.57
N GLU A 55 -8.81 8.94 20.17
CA GLU A 55 -9.96 8.48 20.96
C GLU A 55 -9.68 7.10 21.57
N ASN A 56 -9.55 6.08 20.71
CA ASN A 56 -9.29 4.70 21.11
C ASN A 56 -8.08 4.09 20.39
N MET A 57 -7.22 4.94 19.83
CA MET A 57 -5.98 4.55 19.17
C MET A 57 -4.88 5.54 19.50
N GLU A 58 -3.77 5.02 20.01
CA GLU A 58 -2.54 5.75 20.28
C GLU A 58 -1.76 6.05 18.99
N LEU A 59 -0.87 7.05 19.05
CA LEU A 59 -0.06 7.47 17.89
C LEU A 59 0.75 6.32 17.27
N SER A 60 1.41 5.52 18.10
CA SER A 60 2.23 4.38 17.64
C SER A 60 1.39 3.33 16.90
N ALA A 61 0.19 3.03 17.40
CA ALA A 61 -0.75 2.14 16.73
C ALA A 61 -1.26 2.73 15.40
N GLY A 62 -1.54 4.03 15.37
CA GLY A 62 -1.90 4.74 14.13
C GLY A 62 -0.80 4.74 13.08
N GLN A 63 0.47 4.93 13.50
CA GLN A 63 1.62 4.82 12.61
C GLN A 63 1.80 3.41 12.05
N GLN A 64 1.58 2.38 12.88
CA GLN A 64 1.61 0.99 12.44
C GLN A 64 0.48 0.70 11.45
N ALA A 65 -0.73 1.17 11.71
CA ALA A 65 -1.86 1.07 10.78
C ALA A 65 -1.55 1.73 9.43
N ALA A 66 -1.00 2.95 9.44
CA ALA A 66 -0.59 3.67 8.24
C ALA A 66 0.54 2.95 7.48
N ARG A 67 1.48 2.31 8.20
CA ARG A 67 2.52 1.46 7.58
C ARG A 67 1.90 0.33 6.76
N PHE A 68 0.87 -0.34 7.30
CA PHE A 68 0.15 -1.38 6.55
C PHE A 68 -0.59 -0.81 5.33
N CYS A 69 -1.21 0.38 5.41
CA CYS A 69 -1.77 1.03 4.23
C CYS A 69 -0.70 1.23 3.13
N GLY A 70 0.49 1.70 3.51
CA GLY A 70 1.62 1.89 2.61
C GLY A 70 2.10 0.59 1.96
N ILE A 71 2.23 -0.49 2.75
CA ILE A 71 2.61 -1.81 2.24
C ILE A 71 1.56 -2.32 1.24
N ASN A 72 0.27 -2.20 1.56
CA ASN A 72 -0.82 -2.61 0.69
C ASN A 72 -0.85 -1.80 -0.62
N LEU A 73 -0.52 -0.50 -0.59
CA LEU A 73 -0.35 0.32 -1.79
C LEU A 73 0.78 -0.21 -2.68
N ILE A 74 1.93 -0.54 -2.09
CA ILE A 74 3.08 -1.07 -2.84
C ILE A 74 2.75 -2.44 -3.43
N ALA A 75 2.01 -3.29 -2.72
CA ALA A 75 1.52 -4.57 -3.24
C ALA A 75 0.63 -4.40 -4.47
N GLN A 76 -0.33 -3.45 -4.44
CA GLN A 76 -1.15 -3.13 -5.61
C GLN A 76 -0.32 -2.58 -6.78
N CYS A 77 0.66 -1.74 -6.49
CA CYS A 77 1.60 -1.28 -7.51
C CYS A 77 2.35 -2.45 -8.15
N LYS A 78 2.89 -3.37 -7.35
CA LYS A 78 3.59 -4.57 -7.85
C LYS A 78 2.66 -5.42 -8.72
N ALA A 79 1.42 -5.64 -8.31
CA ALA A 79 0.43 -6.38 -9.10
C ALA A 79 0.09 -5.67 -10.42
N ALA A 80 0.06 -4.33 -10.43
CA ALA A 80 -0.29 -3.56 -11.62
C ALA A 80 0.77 -3.60 -12.72
N ILE A 81 2.06 -3.57 -12.35
CA ILE A 81 3.17 -3.34 -13.30
C ILE A 81 4.29 -4.37 -13.21
N GLY A 82 4.21 -5.34 -12.31
CA GLY A 82 5.15 -6.45 -12.14
C GLY A 82 6.51 -6.09 -11.55
N ASP A 83 7.07 -4.93 -11.90
CA ASP A 83 8.38 -4.44 -11.46
C ASP A 83 8.26 -3.00 -10.94
N LEU A 84 8.54 -2.80 -9.65
CA LEU A 84 8.43 -1.50 -8.98
C LEU A 84 9.52 -0.53 -9.44
N SER A 85 10.63 -1.02 -10.00
CA SER A 85 11.70 -0.18 -10.57
C SER A 85 11.20 0.67 -11.75
N ARG A 86 10.05 0.32 -12.33
CA ARG A 86 9.38 1.11 -13.38
C ARG A 86 8.70 2.38 -12.83
N ILE A 87 8.47 2.47 -11.52
CA ILE A 87 7.90 3.66 -10.87
C ILE A 87 8.99 4.71 -10.71
N LYS A 88 8.91 5.77 -11.51
CA LYS A 88 9.91 6.86 -11.46
C LYS A 88 9.76 7.74 -10.23
N ARG A 89 8.52 7.96 -9.77
CA ARG A 89 8.22 8.79 -8.59
C ARG A 89 6.77 8.63 -8.13
N VAL A 90 6.54 8.85 -6.84
CA VAL A 90 5.20 9.08 -6.29
C VAL A 90 4.91 10.58 -6.40
N VAL A 91 4.03 10.97 -7.33
CA VAL A 91 3.68 12.39 -7.57
C VAL A 91 2.70 12.90 -6.51
N LYS A 92 1.82 12.03 -6.02
CA LYS A 92 0.80 12.33 -5.03
C LYS A 92 0.58 11.11 -4.14
N LEU A 93 0.54 11.35 -2.83
CA LEU A 93 0.00 10.42 -1.84
C LEU A 93 -1.16 11.15 -1.18
N GLY A 94 -2.32 10.51 -1.09
CA GLY A 94 -3.53 11.15 -0.61
C GLY A 94 -4.42 10.21 0.18
N GLY A 95 -5.20 10.82 1.05
CA GLY A 95 -6.14 10.28 2.02
C GLY A 95 -6.70 11.44 2.81
#